data_AF-A0A7C7YK88-F1
#
_entry.id   AF-A0A7C7YK88-F1
#
_cell.length_a   1.000
_cell.length_b   1.000
_cell.length_c   1.000
_cell.angle_alpha   90.00
_cell.angle_beta   90.00
_cell.angle_gamma   90.00
#
_symmetry.space_group_name_H-M   'P 1'
#
loop_
_entity.id
_entity.type
_entity.pdbx_description
1 polymer ?
#
loop_
_entity_poly.entity_id
_entity_poly.type
_entity_poly.pdbx_seq_one_letter_code
_entity_poly.pdbx_strand_id
1 'polypeptide(L)'
;HDPTVFRDALSFDARRFCPVNGAKARFVKDGKPLKHPTVVFGLGRGRCPGDTFALSVLAVALKGWVQALEARSESTPLPEAVRQTVASTPGPAAEIYAWLKPAGHQEYSP
;
A
#
# COMPACT_ATOMS: atom_id res chain seq x y z
N HIS A 1 -14.89 1.72 2.28
CA HIS A 1 -15.24 2.39 1.02
C HIS A 1 -16.39 3.40 1.17
N ASP A 2 -16.58 4.00 2.35
CA ASP A 2 -17.61 5.03 2.52
C ASP A 2 -17.20 6.32 1.78
N PRO A 3 -17.93 6.74 0.72
CA PRO A 3 -17.57 7.91 -0.07
C PRO A 3 -17.72 9.23 0.69
N THR A 4 -18.47 9.25 1.80
CA THR A 4 -18.59 10.43 2.67
C THR A 4 -17.33 10.68 3.49
N VAL A 5 -16.51 9.65 3.69
CA VAL A 5 -15.21 9.72 4.39
C VAL A 5 -14.05 9.77 3.40
N PHE A 6 -14.16 8.99 2.32
CA PHE A 6 -13.12 8.77 1.33
C PHE A 6 -13.57 9.27 -0.04
N ARG A 7 -13.14 10.48 -0.43
CA ARG A 7 -13.36 10.97 -1.80
C ARG A 7 -12.74 9.98 -2.80
N ASP A 8 -13.50 9.59 -3.82
CA ASP A 8 -13.11 8.55 -4.78
C ASP A 8 -12.72 7.24 -4.06
N ALA A 9 -13.65 6.73 -3.23
CA ALA A 9 -13.41 5.59 -2.33
C ALA A 9 -12.98 4.29 -3.01
N LEU A 10 -13.23 4.17 -4.32
CA LEU A 10 -12.85 3.02 -5.14
C LEU A 10 -11.53 3.23 -5.91
N SER A 11 -11.00 4.45 -5.90
CA SER A 11 -9.70 4.77 -6.50
C SER A 11 -8.58 4.64 -5.47
N PHE A 12 -7.44 4.11 -5.91
CA PHE A 12 -6.24 4.07 -5.10
C PHE A 12 -5.57 5.46 -5.06
N ASP A 13 -5.37 6.00 -3.85
CA ASP A 13 -4.59 7.23 -3.62
C ASP A 13 -3.81 7.13 -2.29
N ALA A 14 -2.50 6.91 -2.38
CA ALA A 14 -1.62 6.83 -1.22
C ALA A 14 -1.50 8.16 -0.46
N ARG A 15 -1.66 9.30 -1.16
CA ARG A 15 -1.52 10.65 -0.57
C ARG A 15 -2.62 10.94 0.46
N ARG A 16 -3.72 10.19 0.40
CA ARG A 16 -4.79 10.20 1.40
C ARG A 16 -4.28 9.89 2.81
N PHE A 17 -3.27 9.03 2.93
CA PHE A 17 -2.70 8.62 4.21
C PHE A 17 -1.32 9.26 4.47
N CYS A 18 -0.62 9.67 3.42
CA CYS A 18 0.67 10.36 3.50
C CYS A 18 0.62 11.69 2.71
N PRO A 19 0.11 12.77 3.31
CA PRO A 19 0.13 14.09 2.69
C PRO A 19 1.56 14.56 2.39
N VAL A 20 1.76 15.15 1.20
CA VAL A 20 3.08 15.52 0.65
C VAL A 20 3.83 16.54 1.52
N ASN A 21 3.10 17.34 2.32
CA ASN A 21 3.66 18.34 3.22
C ASN A 21 4.07 17.78 4.59
N GLY A 22 4.04 16.45 4.79
CA GLY A 22 4.33 15.81 6.07
C GLY A 22 3.26 16.02 7.15
N ALA A 23 2.11 16.65 6.81
CA ALA A 23 1.00 16.79 7.74
C ALA A 23 0.37 15.42 8.04
N LYS A 24 -0.24 15.28 9.22
CA LYS A 24 -1.03 14.09 9.55
C LYS A 24 -2.32 14.08 8.73
N ALA A 25 -2.62 12.94 8.10
CA ALA A 25 -3.90 12.74 7.43
C ALA A 25 -5.07 12.93 8.41
N ARG A 26 -6.07 13.74 7.99
CA ARG A 26 -7.26 14.02 8.79
C ARG A 26 -8.49 13.52 8.05
N PHE A 27 -9.29 12.72 8.74
CA PHE A 27 -10.52 12.14 8.21
C PHE A 27 -11.71 12.69 8.98
N VAL A 28 -12.79 12.98 8.28
CA VAL A 28 -14.00 13.60 8.84
C VAL A 28 -15.22 12.85 8.32
N LYS A 29 -16.22 12.68 9.18
CA LYS A 29 -17.54 12.18 8.83
C LYS A 29 -18.58 13.04 9.54
N ASP A 30 -19.60 13.51 8.82
CA ASP A 30 -20.67 14.35 9.37
C ASP A 30 -20.14 15.57 10.15
N GLY A 31 -19.08 16.20 9.62
CA GLY A 31 -18.42 17.35 10.25
C GLY A 31 -17.55 17.03 11.48
N LYS A 32 -17.47 15.76 11.90
CA LYS A 32 -16.71 15.32 13.08
C LYS A 32 -15.42 14.59 12.70
N PRO A 33 -14.29 14.83 13.40
CA PRO A 33 -13.05 14.12 13.13
C PRO A 33 -13.19 12.63 13.51
N LEU A 34 -12.75 11.77 12.59
CA LEU A 34 -12.68 10.32 12.80
C LEU A 34 -11.36 9.94 13.45
N LYS A 35 -11.41 9.33 14.63
CA LYS A 35 -10.24 8.81 15.34
C LYS A 35 -9.66 7.55 14.67
N HIS A 36 -10.53 6.73 14.07
CA HIS A 36 -10.18 5.45 13.45
C HIS A 36 -10.77 5.37 12.04
N PRO A 37 -10.15 6.02 11.04
CA PRO A 37 -10.65 6.02 9.67
C PRO A 37 -10.56 4.64 8.99
N THR A 38 -9.67 3.77 9.48
CA THR A 38 -9.45 2.42 8.97
C THR A 38 -9.37 1.44 10.13
N VAL A 39 -9.89 0.23 9.94
CA VAL A 39 -9.92 -0.84 10.95
C VAL A 39 -9.42 -2.17 10.39
N VAL A 40 -8.45 -2.10 9.45
CA VAL A 40 -7.91 -3.28 8.74
C VAL A 40 -7.29 -4.32 9.67
N PHE A 41 -6.79 -3.91 10.84
CA PHE A 41 -6.29 -4.79 11.90
C PHE A 41 -7.23 -4.86 13.11
N GLY A 42 -8.48 -4.43 12.99
CA GLY A 42 -9.40 -4.34 14.14
C GLY A 42 -9.09 -3.19 15.11
N LEU A 43 -9.83 -3.14 16.23
CA LEU A 43 -9.70 -2.11 17.27
C LEU A 43 -9.87 -2.71 18.67
N GLY A 44 -9.26 -2.06 19.67
CA GLY A 44 -9.41 -2.43 21.08
C GLY A 44 -8.98 -3.88 21.35
N ARG A 45 -9.82 -4.63 22.08
CA ARG A 45 -9.57 -6.05 22.41
C ARG A 45 -9.60 -6.97 21.19
N GLY A 46 -10.24 -6.55 20.10
CA GLY A 46 -10.27 -7.30 18.83
C GLY A 46 -9.18 -6.87 17.85
N ARG A 47 -8.20 -6.06 18.27
CA ARG A 47 -7.08 -5.67 17.42
C ARG A 47 -6.15 -6.86 17.21
N CYS A 48 -5.74 -7.08 15.97
CA CYS A 48 -4.76 -8.07 15.58
C CYS A 48 -3.43 -7.81 16.33
N PRO A 49 -2.93 -8.76 17.13
CA PRO A 49 -1.67 -8.58 17.86
C PRO A 49 -0.44 -8.60 16.93
N GLY A 50 -0.59 -9.10 15.70
CA GLY A 50 0.47 -9.19 14.70
C GLY A 50 0.56 -8.00 13.73
N ASP A 51 -0.16 -6.90 13.96
CA ASP A 51 -0.23 -5.79 13.00
C ASP A 51 1.13 -5.15 12.70
N THR A 52 1.97 -4.98 13.72
CA THR A 52 3.32 -4.42 13.59
C THR A 52 4.24 -5.35 12.82
N PHE A 53 4.13 -6.66 13.07
CA PHE A 53 4.87 -7.67 12.33
C PHE A 53 4.43 -7.71 10.86
N ALA A 54 3.12 -7.74 10.61
CA ALA A 54 2.55 -7.75 9.26
C ALA A 54 3.03 -6.55 8.44
N LEU A 55 2.99 -5.33 9.01
CA LEU A 55 3.49 -4.12 8.35
C LEU A 55 5.00 -4.20 8.06
N SER A 56 5.78 -4.78 8.97
CA SER A 56 7.23 -4.93 8.80
C SER A 56 7.57 -5.91 7.69
N VAL A 57 6.92 -7.08 7.66
CA VAL A 57 7.08 -8.08 6.59
C VAL A 57 6.69 -7.49 5.24
N LEU A 58 5.55 -6.78 5.18
CA LEU A 58 5.10 -6.14 3.95
C LEU A 58 6.11 -5.11 3.43
N ALA A 59 6.66 -4.27 4.33
CA ALA A 59 7.65 -3.27 3.97
C ALA A 59 8.96 -3.89 3.45
N VAL A 60 9.46 -4.94 4.10
CA VAL A 60 10.68 -5.64 3.67
C VAL A 60 10.46 -6.33 2.33
N ALA A 61 9.35 -7.05 2.16
CA ALA A 61 9.02 -7.75 0.92
C ALA A 61 8.88 -6.79 -0.26
N LEU A 62 8.16 -5.68 -0.09
CA LEU A 62 8.00 -4.66 -1.14
C LEU A 62 9.33 -4.00 -1.50
N LYS A 63 10.17 -3.64 -0.51
CA LYS A 63 11.49 -3.04 -0.77
C LYS A 63 12.40 -3.98 -1.56
N GLY A 64 12.51 -5.24 -1.13
CA GLY A 64 13.33 -6.22 -1.83
C GLY A 64 12.82 -6.50 -3.25
N TRP A 65 11.50 -6.49 -3.44
CA TRP A 65 10.89 -6.67 -4.75
C TRP A 65 11.17 -5.51 -5.70
N VAL A 66 11.03 -4.26 -5.25
CA VAL A 66 11.38 -3.07 -6.05
C VAL A 66 12.86 -3.07 -6.42
N GLN A 67 13.75 -3.38 -5.47
CA GLN A 67 15.19 -3.48 -5.75
C GLN A 67 15.51 -4.55 -6.80
N ALA A 68 14.85 -5.71 -6.73
CA ALA A 68 15.03 -6.78 -7.71
C ALA A 68 14.51 -6.38 -9.10
N LEU A 69 13.36 -5.69 -9.17
CA LEU A 69 12.79 -5.15 -10.41
C LEU A 69 13.74 -4.15 -11.07
N GLU A 70 14.31 -3.23 -10.29
CA GLU A 70 15.27 -2.23 -10.78
C GLU A 70 16.56 -2.88 -11.30
N ALA A 71 17.07 -3.89 -10.58
CA ALA A 71 18.33 -4.53 -10.92
C ALA A 71 18.26 -5.44 -12.16
N ARG A 72 17.12 -6.11 -12.39
CA ARG A 72 17.04 -7.21 -13.37
C ARG A 72 16.39 -6.83 -14.68
N SER A 73 15.67 -5.69 -14.77
CA SER A 73 14.86 -5.35 -15.97
C SER A 73 13.96 -6.50 -16.46
N GLU A 74 13.62 -7.43 -15.56
CA GLU A 74 12.86 -8.64 -15.83
C GLU A 74 11.48 -8.52 -15.18
N SER A 75 10.51 -9.25 -15.75
CA SER A 75 9.19 -9.34 -15.13
C SER A 75 9.27 -10.19 -13.86
N THR A 76 8.77 -9.68 -12.75
CA THR A 76 8.69 -10.44 -11.50
C THR A 76 7.26 -10.46 -10.96
N PRO A 77 6.80 -11.60 -10.41
CA PRO A 77 5.48 -11.68 -9.79
C PRO A 77 5.45 -10.91 -8.48
N LEU A 78 4.26 -10.48 -8.06
CA LEU A 78 4.08 -9.88 -6.73
C LEU A 78 4.57 -10.84 -5.62
N PRO A 79 5.28 -10.34 -4.60
CA PRO A 79 5.70 -11.16 -3.47
C PRO A 79 4.51 -11.78 -2.75
N GLU A 80 4.67 -13.01 -2.26
CA GLU A 80 3.60 -13.74 -1.56
C GLU A 80 3.04 -12.96 -0.36
N ALA A 81 3.91 -12.27 0.39
CA ALA A 81 3.51 -11.40 1.49
C ALA A 81 2.54 -10.28 1.08
N VAL A 82 2.54 -9.87 -0.19
CA VAL A 82 1.64 -8.85 -0.76
C VAL A 82 0.37 -9.50 -1.32
N ARG A 83 0.43 -10.78 -1.69
CA ARG A 83 -0.68 -11.56 -2.26
C ARG A 83 -1.63 -12.13 -1.21
N GLN A 84 -1.22 -12.17 0.06
CA GLN A 84 -1.93 -12.90 1.11
C GLN A 84 -3.43 -12.61 1.12
N THR A 85 -4.20 -13.66 0.89
CA THR A 85 -5.66 -13.64 0.99
C THR A 85 -6.07 -14.07 2.38
N VAL A 86 -6.84 -13.26 3.09
CA VAL A 86 -7.59 -13.70 4.27
C VAL A 86 -9.07 -13.47 4.02
N ALA A 87 -9.94 -14.12 4.79
CA ALA A 87 -11.39 -13.97 4.64
C ALA A 87 -11.84 -12.48 4.64
N SER A 88 -11.13 -11.62 5.36
CA SER A 88 -11.39 -10.18 5.44
C SER A 88 -10.70 -9.33 4.37
N THR A 89 -9.72 -9.87 3.64
CA THR A 89 -8.92 -9.18 2.62
C THR A 89 -8.64 -10.17 1.48
N PRO A 90 -9.56 -10.32 0.52
CA PRO A 90 -9.32 -11.19 -0.62
C PRO A 90 -8.17 -10.62 -1.46
N GLY A 91 -7.26 -11.49 -1.89
CA GLY A 91 -6.23 -11.13 -2.85
C GLY A 91 -6.77 -11.07 -4.27
N PRO A 92 -5.92 -10.77 -5.25
CA PRO A 92 -6.33 -10.63 -6.63
C PRO A 92 -6.80 -11.98 -7.21
N ALA A 93 -7.80 -11.93 -8.10
CA ALA A 93 -8.36 -13.12 -8.75
C ALA A 93 -7.37 -13.84 -9.69
N ALA A 94 -6.31 -13.15 -10.10
CA ALA A 94 -5.23 -13.66 -10.93
C ALA A 94 -3.88 -13.14 -10.42
N GLU A 95 -2.80 -13.81 -10.79
CA GLU A 95 -1.45 -13.38 -10.49
C GLU A 95 -1.12 -12.07 -11.22
N ILE A 96 -0.43 -11.16 -10.53
CA ILE A 96 -0.04 -9.86 -11.07
C ILE A 96 1.47 -9.85 -11.23
N TYR A 97 1.91 -9.49 -12.44
CA TYR A 97 3.30 -9.32 -12.81
C TYR A 97 3.61 -7.84 -12.98
N ALA A 98 4.82 -7.43 -12.61
CA ALA A 98 5.33 -6.09 -12.90
C ALA A 98 6.65 -6.17 -13.67
N TRP A 99 6.93 -5.14 -14.46
CA TRP A 99 8.21 -4.91 -15.12
C TRP A 99 8.52 -3.42 -15.04
N LEU A 100 9.78 -3.08 -14.78
CA LEU A 100 10.27 -1.71 -14.86
C LEU A 100 11.06 -1.57 -16.16
N LYS A 101 10.77 -0.53 -16.94
CA LYS A 101 11.70 -0.12 -17.98
C LYS A 101 12.88 0.56 -17.29
N PRO A 102 14.14 0.17 -17.57
CA PRO A 102 15.27 0.95 -17.09
C PRO A 102 15.08 2.39 -17.56
N ALA A 103 15.20 3.34 -16.64
CA ALA A 103 15.18 4.76 -16.98
C ALA A 103 16.29 4.98 -18.00
N GLY A 104 15.95 5.46 -19.19
CA GLY A 104 16.94 5.71 -20.24
C GLY A 104 18.07 6.54 -19.66
N HIS A 105 19.30 6.00 -19.68
CA HIS A 105 20.48 6.80 -19.49
C HIS A 105 20.43 7.91 -20.53
N GLN A 106 20.10 9.14 -20.13
CA GLN A 106 20.52 10.30 -20.90
C GLN A 106 22.04 10.32 -20.77
N GLU A 107 22.74 9.96 -21.85
CA GLU A 107 24.16 10.22 -21.99
C GLU A 107 24.38 11.72 -21.77
N TYR A 108 24.94 12.06 -20.60
CA TYR A 108 25.41 13.41 -20.37
C TYR A 108 26.81 13.50 -20.97
N SER A 109 26.90 13.97 -22.22
CA SER A 109 28.15 14.33 -22.87
C SER A 109 28.55 15.74 -22.41
N PRO A 110 29.77 15.91 -21.90
CA PRO A 110 30.69 16.89 -22.46
C PRO A 110 31.86 16.20 -23.16
#